data_AF-A0A8H8ZC20-F1
#
_entry.id   AF-A0A8H8ZC20-F1
#
_cell.length_a   1.000
_cell.length_b   1.000
_cell.length_c   1.000
_cell.angle_alpha   90.00
_cell.angle_beta   90.00
_cell.angle_gamma   90.00
#
_symmetry.space_group_name_H-M   'P 1'
#
loop_
_entity.id
_entity.type
_entity.pdbx_description
1 polymer ?
#
loop_
_entity_poly.entity_id
_entity_poly.type
_entity_poly.pdbx_seq_one_letter_code
_entity_poly.pdbx_strand_id
1 'polypeptide(L)'
;ADLSRYSGTVVNRPTFFAFAKGAGVMGEAGPEAILPLRRGADGKLGGVADTGGSGMVMFAPQYNIEINNDGTNGQIGPAALKVVYDLGKKAAADFMQQQARDGGRLSGAYR
;
A
#
# COMPACT_ATOMS: atom_id res chain seq x y z
N ALA A 1 13.68 28.99 -31.69
CA ALA A 1 14.10 29.06 -30.28
C ALA A 1 14.77 27.74 -29.90
N ASP A 2 15.95 27.80 -29.30
CA ASP A 2 16.83 26.64 -29.13
C ASP A 2 16.38 25.72 -27.99
N LEU A 3 16.63 24.42 -28.11
CA LEU A 3 16.19 23.40 -27.15
C LEU A 3 16.81 23.59 -25.74
N SER A 4 18.02 24.17 -25.68
CA SER A 4 18.76 24.40 -24.43
C SER A 4 18.03 25.28 -23.42
N ARG A 5 17.19 26.21 -23.88
CA ARG A 5 16.42 27.12 -23.00
C ARG A 5 15.41 26.41 -22.10
N TYR A 6 15.07 25.17 -22.42
CA TYR A 6 14.14 24.36 -21.66
C TYR A 6 14.84 23.29 -20.81
N SER A 7 16.18 23.30 -20.74
CA SER A 7 16.93 22.35 -19.93
C SER A 7 16.49 22.40 -18.47
N GLY A 8 16.19 21.24 -17.89
CA GLY A 8 15.69 21.10 -16.52
C GLY A 8 14.19 21.34 -16.36
N THR A 9 13.45 21.61 -17.43
CA THR A 9 12.00 21.88 -17.37
C THR A 9 11.16 20.70 -17.88
N VAL A 10 9.88 20.72 -17.54
CA VAL A 10 8.86 19.82 -18.09
C VAL A 10 7.99 20.59 -19.09
N VAL A 11 7.83 20.03 -20.27
CA VAL A 11 6.99 20.58 -21.34
C VAL A 11 5.69 19.79 -21.38
N ASN A 12 4.56 20.48 -21.30
CA ASN A 12 3.23 19.86 -21.19
C ASN A 12 2.24 20.32 -22.27
N ARG A 13 2.74 21.01 -23.29
CA ARG A 13 1.95 21.46 -24.45
C ARG A 13 2.82 21.44 -25.71
N PRO A 14 2.23 21.26 -26.91
CA PRO A 14 2.97 21.28 -28.16
C PRO A 14 3.82 22.53 -28.28
N THR A 15 5.14 22.33 -28.39
CA THR A 15 6.12 23.41 -28.37
C THR A 15 7.16 23.18 -29.47
N PHE A 16 7.38 24.18 -30.31
CA PHE A 16 8.38 24.09 -31.38
C PHE A 16 9.79 24.38 -30.86
N PHE A 17 10.76 23.66 -31.40
CA PHE A 17 12.18 23.93 -31.20
C PHE A 17 12.97 23.76 -32.50
N ALA A 18 14.10 24.46 -32.61
CA ALA A 18 14.92 24.46 -33.81
C ALA A 18 16.13 23.53 -33.66
N PHE A 19 16.57 22.94 -34.78
CA PHE A 19 17.82 22.22 -34.92
C PHE A 19 18.79 23.02 -35.80
N ALA A 20 20.05 22.57 -35.86
CA ALA A 20 21.03 23.11 -36.82
C ALA A 20 20.53 23.05 -38.28
N LYS A 21 19.69 22.06 -38.60
CA LYS A 21 18.96 21.94 -39.87
C LYS A 21 17.56 21.40 -39.61
N GLY A 22 16.55 22.27 -39.51
CA GLY A 22 15.14 21.90 -39.39
C GLY A 22 14.50 22.32 -38.06
N ALA A 23 13.28 21.84 -37.84
CA ALA A 23 12.49 22.11 -36.64
C ALA A 23 11.75 20.84 -36.18
N GLY A 24 11.47 20.76 -34.90
CA GLY A 24 10.70 19.68 -34.27
C GLY A 24 9.64 20.20 -33.32
N VAL A 25 8.76 19.29 -32.88
CA VAL A 25 7.72 19.52 -31.86
C VAL A 25 8.01 18.64 -30.65
N MET A 26 7.79 19.16 -29.45
CA MET A 26 7.88 18.44 -28.18
C MET A 26 6.61 18.70 -27.35
N GLY A 27 6.31 17.81 -26.40
CA GLY A 27 5.13 17.89 -25.54
C GLY A 27 3.83 17.53 -26.26
N GLU A 28 3.89 16.65 -27.26
CA GLU A 28 2.69 16.15 -27.98
C GLU A 28 2.08 14.92 -27.30
N ALA A 29 2.88 14.13 -26.56
CA ALA A 29 2.45 12.89 -25.91
C ALA A 29 2.24 13.04 -24.39
N GLY A 30 1.93 14.25 -23.92
CA GLY A 30 1.76 14.58 -22.51
C GLY A 30 3.01 15.25 -21.89
N PRO A 31 3.14 15.27 -20.55
CA PRO A 31 4.27 15.88 -19.89
C PRO A 31 5.60 15.18 -20.21
N GLU A 32 6.52 15.89 -20.84
CA GLU A 32 7.84 15.42 -21.24
C GLU A 32 8.94 16.22 -20.51
N ALA A 33 9.95 15.54 -19.97
CA ALA A 33 11.06 16.19 -19.25
C ALA A 33 12.27 16.44 -20.17
N ILE A 34 12.89 17.61 -20.08
CA ILE A 34 14.11 17.96 -20.81
C ILE A 34 15.29 17.92 -19.87
N LEU A 35 16.13 16.90 -20.03
CA LEU A 35 17.25 16.63 -19.12
C LEU A 35 18.58 17.03 -19.76
N PRO A 36 19.44 17.79 -19.07
CA PRO A 36 20.83 17.95 -19.51
C PRO A 36 21.53 16.60 -19.45
N LEU A 37 22.21 16.23 -20.55
CA LEU A 37 22.98 14.98 -20.62
C LEU A 37 24.48 15.27 -20.65
N ARG A 38 25.27 14.42 -20.00
CA ARG A 38 26.74 14.44 -20.06
C ARG A 38 27.28 13.06 -20.39
N ARG A 39 28.40 13.01 -21.12
CA ARG A 39 29.10 11.76 -21.41
C ARG A 39 29.83 11.26 -20.16
N GLY A 40 29.55 10.01 -19.77
CA GLY A 40 30.22 9.31 -18.69
C GLY A 40 31.60 8.78 -19.09
N ALA A 41 32.32 8.24 -18.12
CA ALA A 41 33.64 7.61 -18.33
C ALA A 41 33.55 6.36 -19.24
N ASP A 42 32.38 5.73 -19.30
CA ASP A 42 32.05 4.63 -20.20
C ASP A 42 31.66 5.10 -21.62
N GLY A 43 31.69 6.41 -21.87
CA GLY A 43 31.36 7.00 -23.16
C GLY A 43 29.86 7.13 -23.44
N LYS A 44 28.96 6.73 -22.53
CA LYS A 44 27.51 6.84 -22.72
C LYS A 44 26.98 8.18 -22.22
N LEU A 45 25.84 8.63 -22.74
CA LEU A 45 25.17 9.81 -22.23
C LEU A 45 24.32 9.42 -21.01
N GLY A 46 24.60 10.06 -19.87
CA GLY A 46 23.81 9.96 -18.65
C GLY A 46 23.13 11.29 -18.35
N GLY A 47 21.99 11.23 -17.67
CA GLY A 47 21.34 12.42 -17.12
C GLY A 47 22.24 13.09 -16.09
N VAL A 48 22.39 14.41 -16.21
CA VAL A 48 23.00 15.21 -15.15
C VAL A 48 21.90 15.43 -14.11
N ALA A 49 22.01 14.74 -12.98
CA ALA A 49 21.21 15.07 -11.83
C ALA A 49 21.69 16.44 -11.34
N ASP A 50 20.89 17.48 -11.56
CA ASP A 50 21.06 18.72 -10.82
C ASP A 50 20.74 18.37 -9.36
N THR A 51 21.80 18.13 -8.59
CA THR A 51 21.68 17.92 -7.14
C THR A 51 21.58 19.29 -6.47
N GLY A 52 20.72 20.15 -7.02
CA GLY A 52 20.36 21.45 -6.49
C GLY A 52 19.48 21.24 -5.26
N GLY A 53 20.11 20.97 -4.12
CA GLY A 53 19.53 21.24 -2.80
C GLY A 53 18.37 20.38 -2.32
N SER A 54 18.06 19.25 -2.95
CA SER A 54 17.13 18.27 -2.37
C SER A 54 17.69 16.87 -2.52
N GLY A 55 18.18 16.34 -1.41
CA GLY A 55 18.87 15.06 -1.34
C GLY A 55 18.08 13.92 -1.99
N MET A 56 18.83 12.90 -2.42
CA MET A 56 18.34 11.57 -2.76
C MET A 56 17.03 11.25 -2.03
N VAL A 57 15.94 11.08 -2.77
CA VAL A 57 14.67 10.60 -2.22
C VAL A 57 14.88 9.14 -1.81
N MET A 58 15.37 8.95 -0.58
CA MET A 58 15.49 7.65 0.05
C MET A 58 14.09 7.18 0.41
N PHE A 59 13.53 6.29 -0.40
CA PHE A 59 12.28 5.61 -0.06
C PHE A 59 12.58 4.52 0.98
N ALA A 60 12.29 4.81 2.25
CA ALA A 60 12.43 3.88 3.38
C ALA A 60 11.05 3.64 4.03
N PRO A 61 10.25 2.67 3.55
CA PRO A 61 8.95 2.39 4.13
C PRO A 61 9.12 1.87 5.57
N GLN A 62 8.44 2.49 6.52
CA GLN A 62 8.36 2.03 7.91
C GLN A 62 7.07 1.23 8.09
N TYR A 63 7.20 -0.03 8.51
CA TYR A 63 6.06 -0.87 8.88
C TYR A 63 5.99 -0.96 10.41
N ASN A 64 4.92 -0.43 11.01
CA ASN A 64 4.65 -0.55 12.44
C ASN A 64 3.72 -1.76 12.66
N ILE A 65 4.25 -2.84 13.23
CA ILE A 65 3.47 -4.02 13.63
C ILE A 65 3.31 -3.97 15.14
N GLU A 66 2.08 -3.81 15.62
CA GLU A 66 1.73 -3.88 17.04
C GLU A 66 1.07 -5.24 17.32
N ILE A 67 1.68 -6.01 18.22
CA ILE A 67 1.12 -7.30 18.68
C ILE A 67 0.62 -7.10 20.11
N ASN A 68 -0.70 -7.00 20.27
CA ASN A 68 -1.34 -6.91 21.57
C ASN A 68 -1.69 -8.30 22.08
N ASN A 69 -0.91 -8.80 23.06
CA ASN A 69 -1.20 -10.04 23.78
C ASN A 69 -1.90 -9.70 25.10
N ASP A 70 -3.17 -10.10 25.24
CA ASP A 70 -4.01 -9.81 26.40
C ASP A 70 -3.92 -10.88 27.51
N GLY A 71 -2.98 -11.83 27.38
CA GLY A 71 -2.78 -12.94 28.30
C GLY A 71 -1.48 -12.85 29.10
N THR A 72 -1.45 -13.52 30.25
CA THR A 72 -0.20 -13.71 31.02
C THR A 72 0.56 -14.91 30.46
N ASN A 73 1.86 -14.75 30.14
CA ASN A 73 2.74 -15.82 29.65
C ASN A 73 2.23 -16.57 28.40
N GLY A 74 1.59 -15.89 27.44
CA GLY A 74 1.09 -16.52 26.21
C GLY A 74 -0.17 -17.38 26.39
N GLN A 75 -0.80 -17.32 27.57
CA GLN A 75 -2.11 -17.91 27.80
C GLN A 75 -3.19 -17.10 27.11
N ILE A 76 -4.33 -17.74 26.82
CA ILE A 76 -5.50 -17.06 26.27
C ILE A 76 -5.98 -16.00 27.28
N GLY A 77 -6.15 -14.76 26.82
CA GLY A 77 -6.56 -13.65 27.68
C GLY A 77 -7.94 -13.85 28.32
N PRO A 78 -8.24 -13.15 29.43
CA PRO A 78 -9.49 -13.31 30.18
C PRO A 78 -10.76 -13.10 29.33
N ALA A 79 -10.69 -12.23 28.32
CA ALA A 79 -11.80 -11.96 27.40
C ALA A 79 -12.12 -13.19 26.52
N ALA A 80 -11.09 -13.84 25.98
CA ALA A 80 -11.27 -15.04 25.17
C ALA A 80 -11.73 -16.25 26.00
N LEU A 81 -11.27 -16.37 27.26
CA LEU A 81 -11.80 -17.38 28.19
C LEU A 81 -13.31 -17.18 28.46
N LYS A 82 -13.76 -15.92 28.64
CA LYS A 82 -15.17 -15.60 28.80
C LYS A 82 -15.99 -16.01 27.57
N VAL A 83 -15.47 -15.76 26.36
CA VAL A 83 -16.14 -16.15 25.11
C VAL A 83 -16.33 -17.67 25.01
N VAL A 84 -15.29 -18.45 25.31
CA VAL A 84 -15.37 -19.92 25.30
C VAL A 84 -16.41 -20.42 26.30
N TYR A 85 -16.43 -19.83 27.49
CA TYR A 85 -17.39 -20.19 28.53
C TYR A 85 -18.84 -19.86 28.13
N ASP A 86 -19.08 -18.66 27.60
CA ASP A 86 -20.40 -18.23 27.15
C ASP A 86 -20.90 -19.10 25.98
N LEU A 87 -20.00 -19.50 25.08
CA LEU A 87 -20.31 -20.43 24.00
C LEU A 87 -20.69 -21.81 24.52
N GLY A 88 -19.94 -22.36 25.48
CA GLY A 88 -20.26 -23.64 26.11
C GLY A 88 -21.63 -23.62 26.81
N LYS A 89 -21.92 -22.55 27.54
CA LYS A 89 -23.25 -22.33 28.16
C LYS A 89 -24.36 -22.26 27.11
N LYS A 90 -24.15 -21.51 26.03
CA LYS A 90 -25.12 -21.39 24.95
C LYS A 90 -25.37 -22.72 24.25
N ALA A 91 -24.31 -23.46 23.92
CA ALA A 91 -24.43 -24.78 23.31
C ALA A 91 -25.19 -25.77 24.20
N ALA A 92 -24.94 -25.75 25.52
CA ALA A 92 -25.67 -26.57 26.47
C ALA A 92 -27.15 -26.17 26.56
N ALA A 93 -27.45 -24.87 26.61
CA ALA A 93 -28.81 -24.37 26.62
C ALA A 93 -29.57 -24.74 25.34
N ASP A 94 -28.94 -24.55 24.18
CA ASP A 94 -29.49 -24.91 22.87
C ASP A 94 -29.75 -26.41 22.78
N PHE A 95 -28.85 -27.25 23.29
CA PHE A 95 -29.03 -28.70 23.33
C PHE A 95 -30.16 -29.14 24.25
N MET A 96 -30.30 -28.53 25.44
CA MET A 96 -31.40 -28.79 26.35
C MET A 96 -32.74 -28.34 25.77
N GLN A 97 -32.78 -27.16 25.14
CA GLN A 97 -33.97 -26.66 24.44
C GLN A 97 -34.36 -27.56 23.27
N GLN A 98 -33.39 -28.05 22.48
CA GLN A 98 -33.63 -29.01 21.40
C GLN A 98 -34.16 -30.34 21.92
N GLN A 99 -33.67 -30.83 23.05
CA GLN A 99 -34.15 -32.07 23.65
C GLN A 99 -35.49 -31.94 24.38
N ALA A 100 -35.84 -30.73 24.84
CA ALA A 100 -37.15 -30.41 25.41
C ALA A 100 -38.23 -30.17 24.33
N ARG A 101 -37.85 -30.05 23.06
CA ARG A 101 -38.80 -30.06 21.94
C ARG A 101 -39.42 -31.45 21.77
N ASP A 102 -40.65 -31.47 21.27
CA ASP A 102 -41.45 -32.67 21.10
C ASP A 102 -40.71 -33.69 20.19
N GLY A 103 -40.46 -34.89 20.72
CA GLY A 103 -39.65 -35.95 20.10
C GLY A 103 -38.20 -36.07 20.59
N GLY A 104 -37.71 -35.20 21.48
CA GLY A 104 -36.38 -35.29 22.09
C GLY A 104 -36.30 -36.23 23.30
N ARG A 105 -35.09 -36.70 23.65
CA ARG A 105 -34.87 -37.65 24.77
C ARG A 105 -35.27 -37.12 26.16
N LEU A 106 -35.47 -35.81 26.29
CA LEU A 106 -35.90 -35.12 27.53
C LEU A 106 -37.38 -34.67 27.48
N SER A 107 -38.07 -34.88 26.36
CA SER A 107 -39.47 -34.47 26.12
C SER A 107 -40.49 -35.15 27.04
N GLY A 108 -40.10 -36.24 27.72
CA GLY A 108 -40.98 -37.01 28.63
C GLY A 108 -40.76 -36.74 30.13
N ALA A 109 -39.80 -35.91 30.51
CA ALA A 109 -39.45 -35.68 31.92
C ALA A 109 -40.38 -34.68 32.64
N TYR A 110 -41.25 -33.98 31.90
CA TYR A 110 -42.31 -33.13 32.44
C TYR A 110 -43.68 -33.75 32.09
N ARG A 111 -44.07 -34.78 32.82
CA ARG A 111 -45.46 -35.20 32.99
C ARG A 111 -45.75 -35.34 34.47
#